data_AF-A0A0G0KNX6-F1
#
_entry.id   AF-A0A0G0KNX6-F1
#
_cell.length_a   1.000
_cell.length_b   1.000
_cell.length_c   1.000
_cell.angle_alpha   90.00
_cell.angle_beta   90.00
_cell.angle_gamma   90.00
#
_symmetry.space_group_name_H-M   'P 1'
#
loop_
_entity.id
_entity.type
_entity.pdbx_description
1 polymer ?
#
loop_
_entity_poly.entity_id
_entity_poly.type
_entity_poly.pdbx_seq_one_letter_code
_entity_poly.pdbx_strand_id
1 'polypeptide(L)' 'KFDDGFSPTVNKKFSDSPLVHICGHLHHRWGISYLGTTKVIQLAALELGYYAIMNLKTLKVEFKRFK' A
#
# COMPACT_ATOMS: atom_id res chain seq x y z
N LYS A 1 24.26 -6.91 6.94
CA LYS A 1 23.86 -7.01 5.52
C LYS A 1 22.42 -7.50 5.56
N PHE A 2 21.46 -6.66 5.16
CA PHE A 2 20.09 -7.13 5.01
C PHE A 2 20.09 -7.98 3.75
N ASP A 3 19.81 -9.27 3.90
CA ASP A 3 19.50 -10.14 2.77
C ASP A 3 18.11 -9.73 2.29
N ASP A 4 18.03 -9.01 1.18
CA ASP A 4 16.76 -8.51 0.64
C ASP A 4 15.88 -9.64 0.07
N GLY A 5 16.30 -10.91 0.20
CA GLY A 5 15.53 -12.10 -0.17
C GLY A 5 15.08 -12.13 -1.63
N PHE A 6 15.59 -11.23 -2.47
CA PHE A 6 15.22 -11.13 -3.87
C PHE A 6 15.93 -12.25 -4.64
N SER A 7 15.32 -13.43 -4.61
CA SER A 7 15.66 -14.54 -5.48
C SER A 7 14.89 -14.36 -6.79
N PRO A 8 15.55 -14.02 -7.92
CA PRO A 8 14.89 -13.76 -9.20
C PRO A 8 14.30 -15.01 -9.87
N THR A 9 14.25 -16.16 -9.20
CA THR A 9 14.03 -17.47 -9.83
C THR A 9 12.66 -18.12 -9.60
N VAL A 10 11.70 -17.44 -8.96
CA VAL A 10 10.31 -17.92 -8.95
C VAL A 10 9.57 -17.25 -10.10
N ASN A 11 9.08 -18.04 -11.07
CA ASN A 11 8.11 -17.61 -12.08
C ASN A 11 6.83 -17.13 -11.38
N LYS A 12 6.86 -15.91 -10.82
CA LYS A 12 5.72 -15.29 -10.15
C LYS A 12 4.68 -14.98 -11.20
N LYS A 13 3.48 -15.51 -11.02
CA LYS A 13 2.35 -15.22 -11.89
C LYS A 13 1.70 -13.93 -11.40
N PHE A 14 0.98 -13.24 -12.28
CA PHE A 14 0.16 -12.10 -11.87
C PHE A 14 -0.90 -12.47 -10.82
N SER A 15 -1.32 -13.74 -10.77
CA SER A 15 -2.18 -14.29 -9.71
C SER A 15 -1.55 -14.25 -8.31
N ASP A 16 -0.23 -14.19 -8.22
CA ASP A 16 0.51 -14.14 -6.96
C ASP A 16 0.70 -12.69 -6.47
N SER A 17 0.06 -11.74 -7.15
CA SER A 17 0.09 -10.33 -6.75
C SER A 17 -0.55 -10.14 -5.37
N PRO A 18 0.00 -9.24 -4.54
CA PRO A 18 -0.55 -8.99 -3.21
C PRO A 18 -1.97 -8.43 -3.33
N LEU A 19 -2.84 -8.77 -2.39
CA LEU A 19 -4.20 -8.21 -2.32
C LEU A 19 -4.16 -6.68 -2.07
N VAL A 20 -3.23 -6.25 -1.23
CA VAL A 20 -3.02 -4.86 -0.84
C VAL A 20 -1.54 -4.55 -0.86
N HIS A 21 -1.18 -3.41 -1.45
CA HIS A 21 0.15 -2.81 -1.36
C HIS A 21 0.03 -1.44 -0.68
N ILE A 22 0.83 -1.20 0.34
CA ILE A 22 0.83 0.07 1.09
C ILE A 22 2.13 0.80 0.78
N CYS A 23 2.01 2.03 0.29
CA CYS A 23 3.15 2.91 0.03
C CYS A 23 2.94 4.28 0.69
N GLY A 24 4.03 4.95 1.04
CA GLY A 24 4.00 6.21 1.78
C GLY A 24 5.05 7.21 1.31
N HIS A 25 5.20 8.29 2.08
CA HIS A 25 6.12 9.40 1.77
C HIS A 25 5.77 10.12 0.45
N LEU A 26 4.49 10.15 0.10
CA LEU A 26 3.99 10.90 -1.03
C LEU A 26 3.68 12.33 -0.59
N HIS A 27 4.35 13.32 -1.18
CA HIS A 27 4.29 14.71 -0.70
C HIS A 27 2.87 15.22 -0.48
N HIS A 28 2.01 15.21 -1.51
CA HIS A 28 0.66 15.77 -1.45
C HIS A 28 -0.41 14.82 -1.97
N ARG A 29 -0.19 13.51 -1.87
CA ARG A 29 -1.12 12.50 -2.39
C ARG A 29 -1.43 11.45 -1.34
N TRP A 30 -2.71 11.17 -1.18
CA TRP A 30 -3.23 10.01 -0.49
C TRP A 30 -4.44 9.49 -1.26
N GLY A 31 -4.78 8.23 -1.06
CA GLY A 31 -5.96 7.64 -1.68
C GLY A 31 -5.75 6.18 -2.06
N ILE A 32 -6.65 5.70 -2.91
CA ILE A 32 -6.66 4.32 -3.39
C ILE A 32 -6.45 4.35 -4.89
N SER A 33 -5.51 3.55 -5.37
CA SER A 33 -5.40 3.19 -6.77
C SER A 33 -5.40 1.67 -6.92
N TYR A 34 -5.47 1.19 -8.15
CA TYR A 34 -5.37 -0.24 -8.45
C TYR A 34 -4.25 -0.47 -9.45
N LEU A 35 -3.48 -1.53 -9.23
CA LEU A 35 -2.50 -2.05 -10.18
C LEU A 35 -2.88 -3.50 -10.47
N GLY A 36 -3.55 -3.73 -11.60
CA GLY A 36 -4.26 -4.99 -11.83
C GLY A 36 -5.31 -5.22 -10.74
N THR A 37 -5.24 -6.37 -10.06
CA THR A 37 -6.12 -6.73 -8.94
C THR A 37 -5.65 -6.22 -7.58
N THR A 38 -4.40 -5.73 -7.49
CA THR A 38 -3.83 -5.23 -6.24
C THR A 38 -4.40 -3.85 -5.90
N LYS A 39 -4.96 -3.73 -4.69
CA LYS A 39 -5.34 -2.43 -4.12
C LYS A 39 -4.10 -1.71 -3.60
N VAL A 40 -3.81 -0.52 -4.11
CA VAL A 40 -2.68 0.29 -3.69
C VAL A 40 -3.18 1.39 -2.76
N ILE A 41 -2.73 1.39 -1.51
CA ILE A 41 -3.03 2.41 -0.50
C ILE A 41 -1.88 3.39 -0.46
N GLN A 42 -2.15 4.62 -0.90
CA GLN A 42 -1.20 5.72 -0.95
C GLN A 42 -1.35 6.56 0.31
N LEU A 43 -0.27 6.68 1.08
CA LEU A 43 -0.21 7.50 2.29
C LEU A 43 0.62 8.76 2.02
N ALA A 44 0.07 9.91 2.43
CA ALA A 44 0.78 11.17 2.34
C ALA A 44 1.98 11.20 3.31
N ALA A 45 2.84 12.20 3.16
CA ALA A 45 3.87 12.49 4.15
C ALA A 45 3.26 12.74 5.54
N LEU A 46 3.89 12.21 6.59
CA LEU A 46 3.37 12.25 7.97
C LEU A 46 3.12 13.69 8.45
N GLU A 47 3.92 14.65 7.97
CA GLU A 47 3.80 16.08 8.29
C GLU A 47 2.43 16.69 7.96
N LEU A 48 1.73 16.15 6.95
CA LEU A 48 0.38 16.58 6.57
C LEU A 48 -0.72 16.07 7.52
N GLY A 49 -0.40 15.08 8.34
CA GLY A 49 -1.28 14.55 9.36
C GLY A 49 -2.33 13.55 8.86
N TYR A 50 -2.21 13.05 7.64
CA TYR A 50 -3.12 12.04 7.08
C TYR A 50 -2.70 10.63 7.49
N TYR A 51 -3.68 9.79 7.82
CA TYR A 51 -3.51 8.37 8.10
C TYR A 51 -4.68 7.56 7.52
N ALA A 52 -4.51 6.25 7.41
CA ALA A 52 -5.54 5.35 6.93
C ALA A 52 -5.86 4.26 7.95
N ILE A 53 -7.15 3.93 8.09
CA ILE A 53 -7.63 2.79 8.85
C ILE A 53 -8.19 1.77 7.87
N MET A 54 -7.74 0.52 7.94
CA MET A 54 -8.22 -0.56 7.08
C MET A 54 -8.94 -1.65 7.87
N ASN A 55 -10.12 -2.03 7.39
CA ASN A 55 -10.82 -3.23 7.86
C ASN A 55 -10.26 -4.47 7.14
N LEU A 56 -9.62 -5.39 7.87
CA LEU A 56 -8.93 -6.54 7.27
C LEU A 56 -9.86 -7.58 6.60
N LYS A 57 -11.13 -7.67 7.02
CA LYS A 57 -12.09 -8.61 6.44
C LYS A 57 -12.63 -8.12 5.10
N THR A 58 -12.84 -6.82 4.96
CA THR A 58 -13.46 -6.20 3.78
C THR A 58 -12.48 -5.45 2.90
N LEU A 59 -11.25 -5.25 3.38
CA LEU A 59 -10.21 -4.40 2.80
C LEU A 59 -10.69 -2.97 2.52
N LYS A 60 -11.74 -2.50 3.19
CA LYS A 60 -12.21 -1.11 3.12
C LYS A 60 -11.25 -0.22 3.88
N VAL A 61 -10.95 0.94 3.31
CA VAL A 61 -9.97 1.90 3.83
C VAL A 61 -10.66 3.24 4.02
N GLU A 62 -10.52 3.80 5.22
CA GLU A 62 -10.91 5.17 5.52
C GLU A 62 -9.67 6.03 5.71
N PHE A 63 -9.64 7.20 5.08
CA PHE A 63 -8.60 8.21 5.30
C PHE A 63 -9.08 9.21 6.33
N LYS A 64 -8.23 9.50 7.31
CA LYS A 64 -8.50 10.41 8.41
C LYS A 64 -7.32 11.37 8.57
N ARG A 65 -7.56 12.45 9.28
CA ARG A 65 -6.54 13.45 9.64
C ARG A 65 -6.51 13.60 11.16
N PHE A 66 -5.31 13.66 11.75
CA PHE A 66 -5.16 13.88 13.20
C PHE A 66 -4.84 15.34 13.56
N LYS A 67 -4.72 16.21 12.55
CA LYS A 67 -4.62 17.67 12.66
C LYS A 67 -5.91 18.32 12.19
#